data_AF-A0A7C2F5C7-F1
#
_entry.id   AF-A0A7C2F5C7-F1
#
_cell.length_a   1.000
_cell.length_b   1.000
_cell.length_c   1.000
_cell.angle_alpha   90.00
_cell.angle_beta   90.00
_cell.angle_gamma   90.00
#
_symmetry.space_group_name_H-M   'P 1'
#
loop_
_entity.id
_entity.type
_entity.pdbx_description
1 polymer ?
#
loop_
_entity_poly.entity_id
_entity_poly.type
_entity_poly.pdbx_seq_one_letter_code
_entity_poly.pdbx_strand_id
1 'polypeptide(L)' 'RVIDRAIQAHGGAGVSDDFVLATAWAHSRTLRLADGPDEVHRAAIAKIELKKYD' A
#
# COMPACT_ATOMS: atom_id res chain seq x y z
N ARG A 1 4.39 -5.93 -0.92
CA ARG A 1 4.87 -6.93 -1.91
C ARG A 1 6.30 -6.71 -2.34
N VAL A 2 6.70 -5.55 -2.90
CA VAL A 2 8.13 -5.31 -3.23
C VAL A 2 8.97 -5.18 -1.95
N ILE A 3 8.51 -4.36 -1.01
CA ILE A 3 9.20 -4.15 0.29
C ILE A 3 9.33 -5.46 1.07
N ASP A 4 8.28 -6.28 1.14
CA ASP A 4 8.35 -7.58 1.84
C ASP A 4 9.43 -8.52 1.27
N ARG A 5 9.58 -8.55 -0.07
CA ARG A 5 10.62 -9.37 -0.72
C ARG A 5 12.02 -8.82 -0.44
N ALA A 6 12.17 -7.50 -0.40
CA ALA A 6 13.42 -6.87 -0.03
C ALA A 6 13.80 -7.18 1.43
N ILE A 7 12.84 -7.11 2.37
CA ILE A 7 13.06 -7.49 3.78
C ILE A 7 13.51 -8.96 3.86
N GLN A 8 12.80 -9.86 3.18
CA GLN A 8 13.15 -11.28 3.20
C GLN A 8 14.56 -11.56 2.66
N ALA A 9 15.00 -10.81 1.64
CA ALA A 9 16.35 -10.94 1.08
C ALA A 9 17.45 -10.44 2.03
N HIS A 10 17.15 -9.43 2.86
CA HIS A 10 18.10 -8.85 3.83
C HIS A 10 18.06 -9.53 5.22
N GLY A 11 17.15 -10.49 5.42
CA GLY A 11 17.04 -11.24 6.68
C GLY A 11 16.83 -10.33 7.89
N GLY A 12 17.57 -10.58 8.98
CA GLY A 12 17.47 -9.78 10.22
C GLY A 12 17.81 -8.31 10.02
N ALA A 13 18.68 -7.97 9.07
CA ALA A 13 19.00 -6.59 8.75
C ALA A 13 17.84 -5.87 8.03
N GLY A 14 16.98 -6.61 7.32
CA GLY A 14 15.80 -6.05 6.67
C GLY A 14 14.74 -5.52 7.64
N VAL A 15 14.81 -5.91 8.92
CA VAL A 15 13.92 -5.46 10.00
C VAL A 15 14.64 -4.64 11.08
N SER A 16 15.92 -4.34 10.89
CA SER A 16 16.69 -3.43 11.74
C SER A 16 16.75 -2.04 11.12
N ASP A 17 17.45 -1.12 11.80
CA ASP A 17 17.74 0.22 11.29
C ASP A 17 18.93 0.25 10.30
N ASP A 18 19.50 -0.92 9.97
CA ASP A 18 20.61 -1.01 9.01
C ASP A 18 20.16 -0.67 7.58
N PHE A 19 18.88 -0.86 7.29
CA PHE A 19 18.26 -0.52 6.01
C PHE A 19 16.95 0.24 6.21
N VAL A 20 16.60 1.08 5.24
CA VAL A 20 15.33 1.85 5.25
C VAL A 20 14.06 0.99 5.05
N LEU A 21 14.22 -0.33 5.00
CA LEU A 21 13.16 -1.27 4.64
C LEU A 21 12.06 -1.37 5.72
N ALA A 22 12.45 -1.36 7.00
CA ALA A 22 11.51 -1.40 8.12
C ALA A 22 10.60 -0.14 8.14
N THR A 23 11.21 1.05 8.01
CA THR A 23 10.48 2.32 7.97
C THR A 23 9.58 2.41 6.73
N ALA A 24 10.08 2.00 5.56
CA ALA A 24 9.29 1.98 4.33
C ALA A 24 8.08 1.05 4.43
N TRP A 25 8.23 -0.11 5.07
CA TRP A 25 7.13 -1.04 5.32
C TRP A 25 6.06 -0.43 6.22
N ALA A 26 6.48 0.20 7.33
CA ALA A 26 5.57 0.87 8.26
C ALA A 26 4.80 2.02 7.58
N HIS A 27 5.49 2.89 6.84
CA HIS A 27 4.86 3.98 6.08
C HIS A 27 3.87 3.47 5.03
N SER A 28 4.20 2.40 4.31
CA SER A 28 3.28 1.80 3.33
C SER A 28 1.97 1.34 3.99
N ARG A 29 2.03 0.83 5.23
CA ARG A 29 0.85 0.42 5.97
C ARG A 29 0.04 1.62 6.46
N THR A 30 0.71 2.66 6.94
CA THR A 30 0.05 3.92 7.31
C THR A 30 -0.64 4.57 6.11
N LEU A 31 -0.02 4.57 4.94
CA LEU A 31 -0.62 5.09 3.71
C LEU A 31 -1.92 4.37 3.35
N ARG A 32 -2.02 3.05 3.54
CA ARG A 32 -3.27 2.31 3.32
C ARG A 32 -4.39 2.66 4.29
N LEU A 33 -4.05 3.20 5.46
CA LEU A 33 -5.02 3.67 6.45
C LEU A 33 -5.40 5.14 6.19
N ALA A 34 -4.41 5.96 5.82
CA ALA A 34 -4.63 7.35 5.43
C ALA A 34 -5.42 7.47 4.12
N ASP A 35 -5.17 6.53 3.20
CA ASP A 35 -5.98 6.30 2.00
C ASP A 35 -7.27 5.56 2.42
N GLY A 36 -8.08 6.25 3.23
CA GLY A 36 -9.48 5.92 3.53
C GLY A 36 -10.50 5.94 2.37
N PRO A 37 -10.17 5.98 1.06
CA PRO A 37 -11.16 5.88 0.01
C PRO A 37 -11.08 4.56 -0.77
N ASP A 38 -10.60 3.41 -0.29
CA ASP A 38 -10.75 2.19 -1.11
C ASP A 38 -12.24 1.90 -1.43
N GLU A 39 -13.16 2.30 -0.56
CA GLU A 39 -14.61 2.28 -0.80
C GLU A 39 -15.09 3.48 -1.61
N VAL A 40 -14.53 4.68 -1.39
CA VAL A 40 -14.91 5.91 -2.12
C VAL A 40 -14.37 5.90 -3.56
N HIS A 41 -13.14 5.43 -3.79
CA HIS A 41 -12.54 5.15 -5.10
C HIS A 41 -13.34 4.07 -5.83
N ARG A 42 -13.73 2.97 -5.16
CA ARG A 42 -14.61 1.97 -5.79
C ARG A 42 -15.97 2.56 -6.14
N ALA A 43 -16.56 3.38 -5.27
CA ALA A 43 -17.82 4.09 -5.56
C ALA A 43 -17.68 5.11 -6.70
N ALA A 44 -16.55 5.81 -6.80
CA ALA A 44 -16.27 6.74 -7.88
C ALA A 44 -16.12 6.02 -9.23
N ILE A 45 -15.38 4.90 -9.28
CA ILE A 45 -15.27 4.07 -10.48
C ILE A 45 -16.64 3.50 -10.87
N ALA A 46 -17.43 3.01 -9.90
CA ALA A 46 -18.77 2.49 -10.16
C ALA A 46 -19.70 3.55 -10.77
N LYS A 47 -19.67 4.79 -10.28
CA LYS A 47 -20.42 5.91 -10.86
C LYS A 47 -20.00 6.21 -12.30
N ILE A 48 -18.72 6.14 -12.62
CA ILE A 48 -18.21 6.38 -13.98
C ILE A 48 -18.64 5.25 -14.93
N GLU A 49 -18.59 3.98 -14.48
CA GLU A 49 -19.01 2.84 -15.30
C GLU A 49 -20.52 2.83 -15.56
N LEU A 50 -21.35 3.14 -14.56
CA LEU A 50 -22.80 3.20 -14.73
C LEU A 50 -23.23 4.28 -15.74
N LYS A 51 -22.54 5.44 -15.75
CA LYS A 51 -22.80 6.53 -16.70
C LYS A 51 -22.59 6.15 -18.18
N LYS A 52 -21.92 5.03 -18.49
CA LYS A 52 -21.77 4.55 -19.88
C LYS A 52 -23.01 3.82 -20.41
N TYR A 53 -23.93 3.45 -19.52
CA TYR A 53 -25.14 2.67 -19.83
C TYR A 53 -26.44 3.46 -19.64
N ASP A 54 -26.36 4.70 -19.17
CA ASP A 54 -27.42 5.72 -19.23
C ASP A 54 -27.32 6.53 -20.54
#